data_AF-A0AA38XS21-F1
#
_entry.id   AF-A0AA38XS21-F1
#
_cell.length_a   1.000
_cell.length_b   1.000
_cell.length_c   1.000
_cell.angle_alpha   90.00
_cell.angle_beta   90.00
_cell.angle_gamma   90.00
#
_symmetry.space_group_name_H-M   'P 1'
#
loop_
_entity.id
_entity.type
_entity.pdbx_description
1 polymer ?
#
loop_
_entity_poly.entity_id
_entity_poly.type
_entity_poly.pdbx_seq_one_letter_code
_entity_poly.pdbx_strand_id
1 'polypeptide(L)'
;MVLPLHFDPARVAAWSAAIALHLLAFLMLLIPATYQAVTALPRDQTTIRFIPKEEPKPPETAPLPPKPEKVEVVQKQQAVPVPPTLPAPTATVEEAQGIILPAAEPTAVQAAPTIAPSTPLAGAQLQYRSNPPPSYPIQALRNHEQGTVLLRVEVDPSGQPVNVSIERSSGSRSLDQAARQQVLRHWRFVPAERDGVAVPAIGMVPVQFSLPD
;
A
#
# COMPACT_ATOMS: atom_id res chain seq x y z
N MET A 1 76.63 -13.22 -14.83
CA MET A 1 76.28 -14.56 -14.31
C MET A 1 74.82 -14.80 -14.69
N VAL A 2 74.57 -15.51 -15.80
CA VAL A 2 73.22 -15.71 -16.33
C VAL A 2 72.69 -17.00 -15.72
N LEU A 3 71.65 -16.91 -14.89
CA LEU A 3 71.06 -18.06 -14.21
C LEU A 3 70.32 -18.92 -15.27
N PRO A 4 70.66 -20.20 -15.49
CA PRO A 4 69.90 -21.05 -16.40
C PRO A 4 68.52 -21.31 -15.80
N LEU A 5 67.49 -20.77 -16.44
CA LEU A 5 66.08 -21.09 -16.17
C LEU A 5 65.85 -22.56 -16.52
N HIS A 6 65.83 -23.40 -15.50
CA HIS A 6 65.43 -24.80 -15.63
C HIS A 6 63.92 -24.84 -15.80
N PHE A 7 63.46 -25.07 -17.03
CA PHE A 7 62.05 -25.28 -17.34
C PHE A 7 61.68 -26.71 -16.96
N ASP A 8 60.92 -26.86 -15.86
CA ASP A 8 60.37 -28.14 -15.44
C ASP A 8 58.93 -28.27 -15.97
N PRO A 9 58.71 -29.03 -17.06
CA PRO A 9 57.39 -29.17 -17.66
C PRO A 9 56.38 -29.82 -16.71
N ALA A 10 56.82 -30.65 -15.78
CA ALA A 10 55.94 -31.30 -14.79
C ALA A 10 55.40 -30.28 -13.79
N ARG A 11 56.24 -29.35 -13.34
CA ARG A 11 55.81 -28.25 -12.44
C ARG A 11 54.83 -27.30 -13.14
N VAL A 12 55.11 -26.95 -14.40
CA VAL A 12 54.22 -26.11 -15.21
C VAL A 12 52.87 -26.81 -15.40
N ALA A 13 52.87 -28.10 -15.76
CA ALA A 13 51.64 -28.89 -15.88
C ALA A 13 50.83 -28.94 -14.57
N ALA A 14 51.49 -29.14 -13.42
CA ALA A 14 50.84 -29.18 -12.12
C ALA A 14 50.16 -27.84 -11.75
N TRP A 15 50.85 -26.72 -11.95
CA TRP A 15 50.26 -25.39 -11.71
C TRP A 15 49.13 -25.06 -12.68
N SER A 16 49.25 -25.48 -13.93
CA SER A 16 48.21 -25.29 -14.96
C SER A 16 46.93 -26.03 -14.58
N ALA A 17 47.06 -27.29 -14.15
CA ALA A 17 45.93 -28.10 -13.68
C ALA A 17 45.27 -27.50 -12.43
N ALA A 18 46.08 -27.02 -11.48
CA ALA A 18 45.56 -26.35 -10.29
C ALA A 18 44.78 -25.07 -10.65
N ILE A 19 45.33 -24.22 -11.52
CA ILE A 19 44.66 -22.99 -11.98
C ILE A 19 43.36 -23.33 -12.71
N ALA A 20 43.37 -24.31 -13.61
CA ALA A 20 42.18 -24.74 -14.34
C ALA A 20 41.07 -25.23 -13.37
N LEU A 21 41.43 -26.00 -12.34
CA LEU A 21 40.49 -26.46 -11.32
C LEU A 21 39.87 -25.29 -10.53
N HIS A 22 40.68 -24.30 -10.14
CA HIS A 22 40.20 -23.12 -9.43
C HIS A 22 39.29 -22.25 -10.30
N LEU A 23 39.62 -22.06 -11.58
CA LEU A 23 38.77 -21.33 -12.52
C LEU A 23 37.43 -22.03 -12.72
N LEU A 24 37.42 -23.36 -12.80
CA LEU A 24 36.18 -24.15 -12.89
C LEU A 24 35.32 -23.99 -11.63
N ALA A 25 35.93 -24.06 -10.44
CA ALA A 25 35.23 -23.86 -9.17
C ALA A 25 34.65 -22.43 -9.05
N PHE A 26 35.43 -21.42 -9.44
CA PHE A 26 34.99 -20.03 -9.45
C PHE A 26 33.86 -19.80 -10.46
N LEU A 27 33.94 -20.39 -11.66
CA LEU A 27 32.86 -20.36 -12.64
C LEU A 27 31.59 -21.00 -12.08
N MET A 28 31.70 -22.14 -11.40
CA MET A 28 30.56 -22.81 -10.76
C MET A 28 29.94 -21.96 -9.64
N LEU A 29 30.74 -21.18 -8.92
CA LEU A 29 30.27 -20.24 -7.90
C LEU A 29 29.55 -19.01 -8.50
N LEU A 30 29.93 -18.61 -9.72
CA LEU A 30 29.29 -17.53 -10.48
C LEU A 30 27.97 -17.95 -11.12
N ILE A 31 27.70 -19.25 -11.26
CA ILE A 31 26.40 -19.74 -11.73
C ILE A 31 25.37 -19.42 -10.64
N PRO A 32 24.38 -18.54 -10.90
CA PRO A 32 23.40 -18.19 -9.89
C PRO A 32 22.61 -19.44 -9.51
N ALA A 33 22.42 -19.68 -8.21
CA ALA A 33 21.58 -20.75 -7.68
C ALA A 33 20.07 -20.61 -8.04
N THR A 34 19.74 -19.74 -8.99
CA THR A 34 18.39 -19.42 -9.46
C THR A 34 17.80 -20.48 -10.40
N TYR A 35 18.53 -21.54 -10.75
CA TYR A 35 18.00 -22.67 -11.53
C TYR A 35 16.90 -23.46 -10.80
N GLN A 36 16.74 -23.28 -9.48
CA GLN A 36 15.62 -23.87 -8.72
C GLN A 36 14.36 -22.98 -8.68
N ALA A 37 14.34 -21.83 -9.38
CA ALA A 37 13.19 -20.92 -9.37
C ALA A 37 12.16 -21.17 -10.48
N VAL A 38 12.33 -22.21 -11.32
CA VAL A 38 11.39 -22.57 -12.42
C VAL A 38 10.82 -23.97 -12.21
N THR A 39 10.39 -24.26 -10.99
CA THR A 39 9.27 -25.18 -10.77
C THR A 39 8.19 -24.41 -10.02
N ALA A 40 7.83 -23.25 -10.58
CA ALA A 40 6.56 -22.62 -10.26
C ALA A 40 5.47 -23.59 -10.72
N LEU A 41 4.82 -24.25 -9.78
CA LEU A 41 3.60 -25.00 -10.02
C LEU A 41 2.66 -24.17 -10.90
N PRO A 42 2.05 -24.75 -11.95
CA PRO A 42 0.95 -24.11 -12.65
C PRO A 42 -0.09 -23.73 -11.60
N ARG A 43 -0.30 -22.42 -11.36
CA ARG A 43 -1.47 -21.98 -10.61
C ARG A 43 -2.67 -22.49 -11.40
N ASP A 44 -3.30 -23.50 -10.84
CA ASP A 44 -4.55 -24.03 -11.30
C ASP A 44 -5.49 -22.84 -11.53
N GLN A 45 -5.87 -22.64 -12.78
CA GLN A 45 -6.74 -21.55 -13.15
C GLN A 45 -8.10 -21.89 -12.57
N THR A 46 -8.41 -21.36 -11.39
CA THR A 46 -9.79 -21.24 -10.90
C THR A 46 -10.51 -20.36 -11.90
N THR A 47 -11.03 -21.00 -12.95
CA THR A 47 -11.97 -20.41 -13.87
C THR A 47 -13.19 -20.11 -13.02
N ILE A 48 -13.33 -18.83 -12.65
CA ILE A 48 -14.59 -18.30 -12.12
C ILE A 48 -15.60 -18.55 -13.24
N ARG A 49 -16.36 -19.64 -13.13
CA ARG A 49 -17.48 -19.92 -14.02
C ARG A 49 -18.58 -18.97 -13.60
N PHE A 50 -18.57 -17.76 -14.17
CA PHE A 50 -19.68 -16.82 -14.06
C PHE A 50 -20.91 -17.53 -14.62
N ILE A 51 -21.81 -17.94 -13.72
CA ILE A 51 -23.16 -18.33 -14.10
C ILE A 51 -23.87 -17.00 -14.39
N PRO A 52 -24.22 -16.68 -15.65
CA PRO A 52 -24.98 -15.48 -15.95
C PRO A 52 -26.30 -15.58 -15.19
N LYS A 53 -26.58 -14.61 -14.33
CA LYS A 53 -27.89 -14.48 -13.70
C LYS A 53 -28.90 -14.25 -14.83
N GLU A 54 -29.77 -15.22 -15.07
CA GLU A 54 -30.90 -15.06 -15.99
C GLU A 54 -31.77 -13.90 -15.47
N GLU A 55 -31.74 -12.79 -16.20
CA GLU A 55 -32.59 -11.65 -15.92
C GLU A 55 -34.02 -12.03 -16.33
N PRO A 56 -35.01 -11.99 -15.41
CA PRO A 56 -36.37 -12.34 -15.75
C PRO A 56 -36.85 -11.42 -16.86
N LYS A 57 -37.25 -12.01 -17.99
CA LYS A 57 -37.71 -11.30 -19.17
C LYS A 57 -38.84 -10.34 -18.76
N PRO A 58 -38.74 -9.03 -19.06
CA PRO A 58 -39.83 -8.09 -18.80
C PRO A 58 -41.12 -8.61 -19.44
N PRO A 59 -42.27 -8.54 -18.75
CA PRO A 59 -43.53 -8.95 -19.34
C PRO A 59 -43.75 -8.20 -20.66
N GLU A 60 -44.09 -8.99 -21.68
CA GLU A 60 -44.34 -8.56 -23.05
C GLU A 60 -45.32 -7.39 -23.08
N THR A 61 -44.93 -6.36 -23.84
CA THR A 61 -45.58 -5.08 -24.02
C THR A 61 -47.10 -5.23 -24.19
N ALA A 62 -47.88 -4.73 -23.23
CA ALA A 62 -49.31 -4.56 -23.46
C ALA A 62 -49.51 -3.64 -24.69
N PRO A 63 -50.54 -3.87 -25.53
CA PRO A 63 -50.76 -3.09 -26.74
C PRO A 63 -50.89 -1.61 -26.39
N LEU A 64 -50.11 -0.77 -27.08
CA LEU A 64 -50.22 0.68 -26.96
C LEU A 64 -51.66 1.10 -27.32
N PRO A 65 -52.37 1.87 -26.48
CA PRO A 65 -53.63 2.47 -26.87
C PRO A 65 -53.39 3.45 -28.03
N PRO A 66 -54.31 3.54 -29.01
CA PRO A 66 -54.18 4.45 -30.13
C PRO A 66 -54.18 5.88 -29.60
N LYS A 67 -53.25 6.70 -30.08
CA LYS A 67 -53.18 8.12 -29.72
C LYS A 67 -54.25 8.88 -30.51
N PRO A 68 -55.25 9.51 -29.87
CA PRO A 68 -56.16 10.41 -30.55
C PRO A 68 -55.64 11.84 -30.47
N GLU A 69 -55.92 12.53 -31.55
CA GLU A 69 -55.49 13.86 -31.97
C GLU A 69 -56.06 15.00 -31.11
N LYS A 70 -55.28 16.08 -31.08
CA LYS A 70 -55.48 17.43 -30.53
C LYS A 70 -56.94 17.85 -30.23
N VAL A 71 -57.19 18.28 -28.99
CA VAL A 71 -58.22 19.29 -28.70
C VAL A 71 -57.53 20.52 -28.12
N GLU A 72 -57.73 21.61 -28.84
CA GLU A 72 -57.32 22.96 -28.52
C GLU A 72 -58.32 23.59 -27.53
N VAL A 73 -57.79 24.40 -26.61
CA VAL A 73 -58.48 25.44 -25.82
C VAL A 73 -59.42 24.97 -24.70
N VAL A 74 -58.99 25.13 -23.44
CA VAL A 74 -59.50 26.15 -22.50
C VAL A 74 -58.38 26.48 -21.50
N GLN A 75 -57.87 27.71 -21.56
CA GLN A 75 -57.11 28.29 -20.45
C GLN A 75 -58.01 28.43 -19.22
N LYS A 76 -57.60 27.85 -18.10
CA LYS A 76 -57.91 28.41 -16.77
C LYS A 76 -56.71 28.22 -15.86
N GLN A 77 -56.28 29.35 -15.34
CA GLN A 77 -55.10 29.60 -14.53
C GLN A 77 -55.04 28.70 -13.28
N GLN A 78 -53.85 28.22 -12.96
CA GLN A 78 -53.42 28.16 -11.57
C GLN A 78 -51.93 28.46 -11.48
N ALA A 79 -51.62 29.59 -10.84
CA ALA A 79 -50.28 30.14 -10.73
C ALA A 79 -49.39 29.27 -9.85
N VAL A 80 -48.16 29.03 -10.33
CA VAL A 80 -47.07 28.40 -9.60
C VAL A 80 -46.53 29.42 -8.59
N PRO A 81 -46.36 29.09 -7.29
CA PRO A 81 -45.60 29.93 -6.39
C PRO A 81 -44.10 29.79 -6.73
N VAL A 82 -43.51 30.87 -7.23
CA VAL A 82 -42.06 31.01 -7.45
C VAL A 82 -41.43 31.52 -6.14
N PRO A 83 -40.40 30.85 -5.58
CA PRO A 83 -39.64 31.38 -4.45
C PRO A 83 -38.78 32.59 -4.93
N PRO A 84 -38.77 33.72 -4.20
CA PRO A 84 -38.00 34.89 -4.60
C PRO A 84 -36.50 34.73 -4.31
N THR A 85 -35.69 34.92 -5.35
CA THR A 85 -34.25 35.17 -5.29
C THR A 85 -34.00 36.58 -4.74
N LEU A 86 -33.20 36.69 -3.67
CA LEU A 86 -32.79 37.98 -3.10
C LEU A 86 -31.70 38.63 -3.98
N PRO A 87 -31.83 39.93 -4.34
CA PRO A 87 -30.81 40.67 -5.09
C PRO A 87 -29.68 41.21 -4.19
N ALA A 88 -28.49 41.31 -4.80
CA ALA A 88 -27.26 41.90 -4.28
C ALA A 88 -27.32 43.46 -4.25
N PRO A 89 -26.37 44.15 -3.59
CA PRO A 89 -26.60 45.41 -2.89
C PRO A 89 -26.47 46.66 -3.77
N THR A 90 -27.24 47.70 -3.44
CA THR A 90 -27.01 49.07 -3.92
C THR A 90 -26.71 49.98 -2.73
N ALA A 91 -25.70 50.82 -2.96
CA ALA A 91 -25.05 51.76 -2.07
C ALA A 91 -25.96 52.69 -1.26
N THR A 92 -25.51 53.02 -0.06
CA THR A 92 -25.78 54.31 0.59
C THR A 92 -24.42 54.95 0.85
N VAL A 93 -24.18 56.07 0.17
CA VAL A 93 -23.10 57.01 0.45
C VAL A 93 -23.73 58.14 1.24
N GLU A 94 -23.28 58.39 2.47
CA GLU A 94 -23.36 59.73 3.05
C GLU A 94 -22.20 59.98 4.03
N GLU A 95 -21.28 60.80 3.53
CA GLU A 95 -20.34 61.73 4.13
C GLU A 95 -20.51 62.06 5.63
N ALA A 96 -19.43 61.92 6.42
CA ALA A 96 -18.61 63.04 6.89
C ALA A 96 -17.90 62.78 8.24
N GLN A 97 -16.66 63.28 8.31
CA GLN A 97 -15.86 63.68 9.48
C GLN A 97 -14.92 62.64 10.14
N GLY A 98 -13.61 62.96 10.08
CA GLY A 98 -12.79 62.97 11.29
C GLY A 98 -11.60 61.99 11.38
N ILE A 99 -10.46 62.38 10.78
CA ILE A 99 -9.14 62.53 11.43
C ILE A 99 -8.64 61.35 12.34
N ILE A 100 -7.72 60.54 11.78
CA ILE A 100 -6.49 59.90 12.33
C ILE A 100 -6.21 59.83 13.86
N LEU A 101 -5.91 58.62 14.38
CA LEU A 101 -4.70 58.13 15.14
C LEU A 101 -5.05 56.84 15.95
N PRO A 102 -4.10 56.04 16.49
CA PRO A 102 -2.75 55.64 16.06
C PRO A 102 -2.61 54.12 15.81
N ALA A 103 -1.54 53.75 15.10
CA ALA A 103 -1.07 52.37 14.94
C ALA A 103 -0.71 51.72 16.29
N ALA A 104 -1.23 50.50 16.51
CA ALA A 104 -0.67 49.56 17.48
C ALA A 104 -0.17 48.35 16.67
N GLU A 105 1.15 48.24 16.52
CA GLU A 105 1.81 47.00 16.11
C GLU A 105 1.62 45.94 17.20
N PRO A 106 1.16 44.73 16.87
CA PRO A 106 1.42 43.56 17.67
C PRO A 106 2.65 42.85 17.09
N THR A 107 3.77 43.10 17.75
CA THR A 107 4.87 42.17 18.03
C THR A 107 4.88 40.86 17.24
N ALA A 108 5.88 40.71 16.38
CA ALA A 108 6.25 39.45 15.76
C ALA A 108 6.53 38.38 16.84
N VAL A 109 5.65 37.40 16.94
CA VAL A 109 5.91 36.15 17.67
C VAL A 109 6.99 35.38 16.92
N GLN A 110 8.14 35.28 17.57
CA GLN A 110 9.29 34.50 17.16
C GLN A 110 8.86 33.03 16.98
N ALA A 111 8.97 32.52 15.75
CA ALA A 111 8.71 31.13 15.45
C ALA A 111 9.73 30.25 16.19
N ALA A 112 9.24 29.48 17.16
CA ALA A 112 9.96 28.33 17.68
C ALA A 112 10.30 27.38 16.52
N PRO A 113 11.44 26.67 16.56
CA PRO A 113 11.78 25.69 15.52
C PRO A 113 10.76 24.55 15.58
N THR A 114 9.80 24.58 14.66
CA THR A 114 8.96 23.44 14.34
C THR A 114 9.87 22.30 13.88
N ILE A 115 10.02 21.28 14.73
CA ILE A 115 10.57 20.00 14.32
C ILE A 115 9.64 19.48 13.22
N ALA A 116 10.06 19.63 11.96
CA ALA A 116 9.29 19.14 10.83
C ALA A 116 9.13 17.62 10.98
N PRO A 117 7.92 17.06 10.79
CA PRO A 117 7.73 15.61 10.80
C PRO A 117 8.59 15.03 9.67
N SER A 118 9.58 14.21 10.04
CA SER A 118 10.44 13.53 9.09
C SER A 118 9.58 12.63 8.22
N THR A 119 9.50 12.92 6.92
CA THR A 119 8.71 12.12 5.98
C THR A 119 9.18 10.67 6.03
N PRO A 120 8.29 9.69 6.26
CA PRO A 120 8.68 8.30 6.36
C PRO A 120 9.32 7.81 5.06
N LEU A 121 10.38 7.02 5.15
CA LEU A 121 10.97 6.39 3.97
C LEU A 121 10.02 5.31 3.44
N ALA A 122 9.36 5.59 2.32
CA ALA A 122 8.43 4.68 1.68
C ALA A 122 9.15 3.64 0.80
N GLY A 123 8.76 2.37 0.92
CA GLY A 123 9.30 1.28 0.10
C GLY A 123 10.57 0.63 0.67
N ALA A 124 10.96 0.99 1.90
CA ALA A 124 12.02 0.28 2.60
C ALA A 124 11.55 -1.14 2.96
N GLN A 125 12.38 -2.16 2.70
CA GLN A 125 12.16 -3.48 3.27
C GLN A 125 12.36 -3.38 4.78
N LEU A 126 11.27 -3.51 5.55
CA LEU A 126 11.33 -3.49 7.00
C LEU A 126 12.10 -4.71 7.48
N GLN A 127 13.17 -4.46 8.23
CA GLN A 127 13.92 -5.53 8.88
C GLN A 127 13.29 -5.83 10.23
N TYR A 128 13.17 -7.12 10.55
CA TYR A 128 12.57 -7.57 11.80
C TYR A 128 13.63 -7.64 12.90
N ARG A 129 13.38 -6.93 14.00
CA ARG A 129 14.14 -7.12 15.24
C ARG A 129 13.57 -8.28 16.05
N SER A 130 12.25 -8.38 16.10
CA SER A 130 11.54 -9.49 16.74
C SER A 130 10.21 -9.71 16.02
N ASN A 131 9.96 -10.94 15.61
CA ASN A 131 8.75 -11.35 14.89
C ASN A 131 8.29 -12.72 15.43
N PRO A 132 7.60 -12.76 16.58
CA PRO A 132 6.99 -13.98 17.07
C PRO A 132 5.81 -14.37 16.17
N PRO A 133 5.59 -15.69 15.95
CA PRO A 133 4.52 -16.20 15.10
C PRO A 133 3.15 -15.69 15.56
N PRO A 134 2.21 -15.45 14.63
CA PRO A 134 0.91 -14.90 14.99
C PRO A 134 0.06 -15.89 15.78
N SER A 135 -0.63 -15.38 16.80
CA SER A 135 -1.61 -16.18 17.53
C SER A 135 -2.81 -16.50 16.63
N TYR A 136 -3.17 -17.78 16.55
CA TYR A 136 -4.23 -18.24 15.67
C TYR A 136 -5.61 -18.00 16.30
N PRO A 137 -6.52 -17.24 15.65
CA PRO A 137 -7.81 -16.94 16.24
C PRO A 137 -8.73 -18.18 16.26
N ILE A 138 -9.40 -18.42 17.39
CA ILE A 138 -10.26 -19.60 17.59
C ILE A 138 -11.37 -19.70 16.52
N GLN A 139 -11.89 -18.57 16.03
CA GLN A 139 -12.90 -18.57 14.97
C GLN A 139 -12.36 -19.14 13.66
N ALA A 140 -11.19 -18.68 13.21
CA ALA A 140 -10.52 -19.23 12.03
C ALA A 140 -10.19 -20.71 12.20
N LEU A 141 -9.80 -21.11 13.42
CA LEU A 141 -9.40 -22.49 13.70
C LEU A 141 -10.57 -23.45 13.52
N ARG A 142 -11.75 -23.08 14.05
CA ARG A 142 -12.98 -23.86 13.85
C ARG A 142 -13.42 -23.93 12.38
N ASN A 143 -13.17 -22.85 11.64
CA ASN A 143 -13.53 -22.75 10.23
C ASN A 143 -12.45 -23.29 9.28
N HIS A 144 -11.32 -23.78 9.80
CA HIS A 144 -10.16 -24.25 9.02
C HIS A 144 -9.64 -23.19 8.02
N GLU A 145 -9.71 -21.91 8.41
CA GLU A 145 -9.32 -20.77 7.56
C GLU A 145 -7.81 -20.52 7.63
N GLN A 146 -7.09 -20.63 6.52
CA GLN A 146 -5.65 -20.37 6.42
C GLN A 146 -5.34 -19.36 5.33
N GLY A 147 -4.15 -18.74 5.38
CA GLY A 147 -3.72 -17.81 4.35
C GLY A 147 -2.70 -16.78 4.82
N THR A 148 -2.30 -15.92 3.89
CA THR A 148 -1.31 -14.85 4.13
C THR A 148 -2.00 -13.49 4.08
N VAL A 149 -1.80 -12.67 5.11
CA VAL A 149 -2.23 -11.27 5.14
C VAL A 149 -1.02 -10.40 4.81
N LEU A 150 -1.14 -9.49 3.83
CA LEU A 150 -0.11 -8.50 3.56
C LEU A 150 -0.48 -7.18 4.23
N LEU A 151 0.36 -6.73 5.15
CA LEU A 151 0.16 -5.52 5.93
C LEU A 151 1.13 -4.43 5.47
N ARG A 152 0.64 -3.20 5.36
CA ARG A 152 1.46 -1.99 5.26
C ARG A 152 1.68 -1.47 6.67
N VAL A 153 2.93 -1.42 7.09
CA VAL A 153 3.33 -1.06 8.45
C VAL A 153 4.18 0.20 8.41
N GLU A 154 3.81 1.16 9.24
CA GLU A 154 4.61 2.36 9.52
C GLU A 154 5.32 2.16 10.86
N VAL A 155 6.63 2.34 10.86
CA VAL A 155 7.53 2.13 11.99
C VAL A 155 8.15 3.47 12.37
N ASP A 156 8.15 3.76 13.66
CA ASP A 156 8.80 4.97 14.19
C ASP A 156 10.33 4.83 14.31
N PRO A 157 11.07 5.91 14.61
CA PRO A 157 12.52 5.85 14.84
C PRO A 157 12.95 4.93 16.00
N SER A 158 12.02 4.52 16.87
CA SER A 158 12.29 3.57 17.97
C SER A 158 12.13 2.11 17.55
N GLY A 159 11.67 1.84 16.32
CA GLY A 159 11.42 0.50 15.81
C GLY A 159 10.05 -0.08 16.19
N GLN A 160 9.11 0.77 16.66
CA GLN A 160 7.75 0.34 16.98
C GLN A 160 6.79 0.60 15.81
N PRO A 161 5.87 -0.34 15.52
CA PRO A 161 4.82 -0.10 14.54
C PRO A 161 3.79 0.87 15.13
N VAL A 162 3.63 2.02 14.50
CA VAL A 162 2.69 3.07 14.89
C VAL A 162 1.40 3.03 14.07
N ASN A 163 1.46 2.53 12.84
CA ASN A 163 0.30 2.36 11.99
C ASN A 163 0.38 1.03 11.23
N VAL A 164 -0.74 0.31 11.17
CA VAL A 164 -0.87 -0.96 10.46
C VAL A 164 -2.18 -1.00 9.69
N SER A 165 -2.08 -0.98 8.36
CA SER A 165 -3.20 -1.12 7.42
C SER A 165 -3.07 -2.41 6.62
N ILE A 166 -4.20 -2.96 6.18
CA ILE A 166 -4.22 -4.17 5.34
C ILE A 166 -4.04 -3.74 3.88
N GLU A 167 -2.99 -4.24 3.25
CA GLU A 167 -2.76 -4.07 1.81
C GLU A 167 -3.43 -5.21 1.03
N ARG A 168 -3.34 -6.44 1.54
CA ARG A 168 -4.02 -7.62 0.98
C ARG A 168 -4.58 -8.50 2.09
N SER A 169 -5.87 -8.76 2.02
CA SER A 169 -6.57 -9.69 2.92
C SER A 169 -6.19 -11.14 2.61
N SER A 170 -6.22 -11.99 3.63
CA SER A 170 -6.13 -13.45 3.47
C SER A 170 -7.42 -14.08 2.91
N GLY A 171 -8.51 -13.32 2.83
CA GLY A 171 -9.86 -13.81 2.55
C GLY A 171 -10.69 -14.08 3.80
N SER A 172 -10.07 -14.02 4.99
CA SER A 172 -10.76 -14.11 6.28
C SER A 172 -10.57 -12.84 7.11
N ARG A 173 -11.70 -12.24 7.53
CA ARG A 173 -11.70 -11.08 8.42
C ARG A 173 -11.09 -11.40 9.79
N SER A 174 -11.23 -12.64 10.27
CA SER A 174 -10.71 -13.05 11.58
C SER A 174 -9.17 -13.12 11.56
N LEU A 175 -8.59 -13.68 10.50
CA LEU A 175 -7.15 -13.71 10.25
C LEU A 175 -6.58 -12.30 10.04
N ASP A 176 -7.27 -11.45 9.28
CA ASP A 176 -6.83 -10.07 9.03
C ASP A 176 -6.73 -9.24 10.32
N GLN A 177 -7.74 -9.37 11.20
CA GLN A 177 -7.73 -8.70 12.50
C GLN A 177 -6.63 -9.24 13.41
N ALA A 178 -6.45 -10.56 13.46
CA ALA A 178 -5.38 -11.19 14.23
C ALA A 178 -4.00 -10.74 13.74
N ALA A 179 -3.78 -10.68 12.42
CA ALA A 179 -2.54 -10.22 11.83
C ALA A 179 -2.18 -8.80 12.26
N ARG A 180 -3.14 -7.86 12.13
CA ARG A 180 -2.94 -6.47 12.54
C ARG A 180 -2.59 -6.34 14.02
N GLN A 181 -3.33 -7.04 14.87
CA GLN A 181 -3.11 -7.01 16.32
C GLN A 181 -1.76 -7.62 16.72
N GLN A 182 -1.36 -8.70 16.06
CA GLN A 182 -0.08 -9.34 16.30
C GLN A 182 1.08 -8.38 16.01
N VAL A 183 1.06 -7.75 14.83
CA VAL A 183 2.12 -6.81 14.44
C VAL A 183 2.19 -5.64 15.41
N LEU A 184 1.05 -5.02 15.73
CA LEU A 184 1.01 -3.86 16.63
C LEU A 184 1.57 -4.17 18.02
N ARG A 185 1.22 -5.33 18.59
CA ARG A 185 1.52 -5.67 19.98
C ARG A 185 2.89 -6.31 20.14
N HIS A 186 3.22 -7.26 19.28
CA HIS A 186 4.31 -8.21 19.54
C HIS A 186 5.51 -8.03 18.63
N TRP A 187 5.38 -7.36 17.49
CA TRP A 187 6.48 -7.24 16.54
C TRP A 187 7.29 -5.98 16.77
N ARG A 188 8.61 -6.10 16.58
CA ARG A 188 9.56 -5.01 16.66
C ARG A 188 10.39 -4.99 15.38
N PHE A 189 10.64 -3.80 14.88
CA PHE A 189 11.34 -3.58 13.62
C PHE A 189 12.65 -2.83 13.86
N VAL A 190 13.56 -2.92 12.91
CA VAL A 190 14.73 -2.02 12.87
C VAL A 190 14.28 -0.74 12.17
N PRO A 191 14.48 0.45 12.79
CA PRO A 191 14.16 1.72 12.14
C PRO A 191 15.04 1.92 10.90
N ALA A 192 14.57 2.71 9.94
CA ALA A 192 15.44 3.14 8.86
C ALA A 192 16.43 4.19 9.39
N GLU A 193 17.62 4.25 8.81
CA GLU A 193 18.61 5.26 9.15
C GLU A 193 18.86 6.17 7.95
N ARG A 194 18.92 7.48 8.19
CA ARG A 194 19.35 8.50 7.24
C ARG A 194 20.44 9.32 7.90
N ASP A 195 21.64 9.32 7.31
CA ASP A 195 22.81 10.04 7.83
C ASP A 195 23.16 9.68 9.29
N GLY A 196 22.98 8.40 9.65
CA GLY A 196 23.22 7.89 11.01
C GLY A 196 22.12 8.23 12.03
N VAL A 197 21.02 8.85 11.60
CA VAL A 197 19.86 9.18 12.43
C VAL A 197 18.70 8.26 12.09
N ALA A 198 18.08 7.66 13.11
CA ALA A 198 16.88 6.85 12.94
C ALA A 198 15.70 7.72 12.47
N VAL A 199 15.02 7.28 11.41
CA VAL A 199 13.88 7.94 10.79
C VAL A 199 12.69 6.98 10.65
N PRO A 200 11.45 7.50 10.59
CA PRO A 200 10.28 6.66 10.35
C PRO A 200 10.37 5.94 9.00
N ALA A 201 9.83 4.72 8.92
CA ALA A 201 9.87 3.88 7.73
C ALA A 201 8.52 3.22 7.45
N ILE A 202 8.21 3.00 6.17
CA ILE A 202 7.01 2.29 5.74
C ILE A 202 7.41 1.10 4.86
N GLY A 203 6.89 -0.08 5.18
CA GLY A 203 7.09 -1.27 4.36
C GLY A 203 5.97 -2.30 4.45
N MET A 204 6.10 -3.33 3.60
CA MET A 204 5.12 -4.40 3.45
C MET A 204 5.56 -5.64 4.25
N VAL A 205 4.63 -6.18 5.03
CA VAL A 205 4.88 -7.24 5.99
C VAL A 205 3.89 -8.39 5.75
N PRO A 206 4.34 -9.56 5.28
CA PRO A 206 3.48 -10.73 5.14
C PRO A 206 3.34 -11.44 6.50
N VAL A 207 2.10 -11.76 6.87
CA VAL A 207 1.76 -12.57 8.06
C VAL A 207 1.07 -13.84 7.58
N GLN A 208 1.74 -14.99 7.77
CA GLN A 208 1.21 -16.30 7.38
C GLN A 208 0.47 -16.95 8.56
N PHE A 209 -0.72 -17.48 8.28
CA PHE A 209 -1.43 -18.40 9.15
C PHE A 209 -1.50 -19.77 8.46
N SER A 210 -1.03 -20.80 9.17
CA SER A 210 -1.11 -22.21 8.79
C SER A 210 -1.76 -22.98 9.93
N LEU A 211 -2.58 -23.97 9.61
CA LEU A 211 -3.19 -24.82 10.62
C LEU A 211 -2.10 -25.62 11.35
N PRO A 212 -2.18 -25.75 12.68
CA PRO A 212 -1.31 -26.67 13.41
C PRO A 212 -1.68 -28.12 13.05
N ASP A 213 -0.66 -28.96 12.89
CA ASP A 213 -0.80 -30.41 12.64
C ASP A 213 -1.42 -31.16 13.85
#